data_AF-A0A9D9K6I1-F1
#
_entry.id   AF-A0A9D9K6I1-F1
#
_cell.length_a   1.000
_cell.length_b   1.000
_cell.length_c   1.000
_cell.angle_alpha   90.00
_cell.angle_beta   90.00
_cell.angle_gamma   90.00
#
_symmetry.space_group_name_H-M   'P 1'
#
loop_
_entity.id
_entity.type
_entity.pdbx_description
1 polymer ?
#
loop_
_entity_poly.entity_id
_entity_poly.type
_entity_poly.pdbx_seq_one_letter_code
_entity_poly.pdbx_strand_id
1 'polypeptide(L)' 'MRNWLFRFGDNLIVQLTASIPATNGSWAATKAAYRLLDAQSVTPEAIRAAHQHAARTRIAAQSTTLVRLFRSHRTGCY' A
#
# COMPACT_ATOMS: atom_id res chain seq x y z
N MET A 1 -11.20 15.37 5.48
CA MET A 1 -10.79 13.98 5.79
C MET A 1 -9.70 13.40 4.87
N ARG A 2 -9.06 14.20 3.99
CA ARG A 2 -8.10 13.72 2.97
C ARG A 2 -6.65 13.48 3.44
N ASN A 3 -6.27 13.94 4.63
CA ASN A 3 -4.90 13.81 5.17
C ASN A 3 -4.64 12.51 5.96
N TRP A 4 -5.67 11.71 6.25
CA TRP A 4 -5.53 10.65 7.24
C TRP A 4 -4.94 9.34 6.68
N LEU A 5 -5.11 9.08 5.37
CA LEU A 5 -4.46 7.97 4.64
C LEU A 5 -2.93 8.08 4.69
N PHE A 6 -2.39 9.29 4.47
CA PHE A 6 -0.96 9.53 4.49
C PHE A 6 -0.37 9.30 5.89
N ARG A 7 -1.05 9.78 6.94
CA ARG A 7 -0.62 9.56 8.34
C ARG A 7 -0.65 8.10 8.75
N PHE A 8 -1.64 7.33 8.29
CA PHE A 8 -1.68 5.88 8.52
C PHE A 8 -0.50 5.18 7.81
N GLY A 9 -0.22 5.57 6.56
CA GLY A 9 0.95 5.09 5.83
C GLY A 9 2.26 5.38 6.55
N ASP A 10 2.47 6.61 7.02
CA ASP A 10 3.70 7.01 7.71
C ASP A 10 3.94 6.19 8.98
N ASN A 11 2.91 5.95 9.80
CA ASN A 11 3.02 5.13 11.01
C ASN A 11 3.34 3.65 10.69
N LEU A 12 2.80 3.12 9.60
CA LEU A 12 3.02 1.73 9.19
C LEU A 12 4.40 1.52 8.55
N ILE A 13 4.92 2.53 7.83
CA ILE A 13 6.23 2.47 7.15
C ILE A 13 7.37 2.34 8.18
N VAL A 14 7.21 2.90 9.37
CA VAL A 14 8.20 2.79 10.47
C VAL A 14 8.32 1.35 10.96
N GLN A 15 7.24 0.54 10.90
CA GLN A 15 7.26 -0.84 11.38
C GLN A 15 6.25 -1.74 10.63
N LEU A 16 6.62 -2.14 9.42
CA LEU A 16 5.77 -2.88 8.46
C LEU A 16 5.18 -4.20 8.99
N THR A 17 5.83 -4.85 9.96
CA THR A 17 5.40 -6.14 10.54
C THR A 17 4.58 -5.98 11.83
N ALA A 18 4.51 -4.79 12.39
CA ALA A 18 3.73 -4.54 13.59
C ALA A 18 2.24 -4.47 13.28
N SER A 19 1.42 -4.84 14.25
CA SER A 19 -0.03 -4.75 14.13
C SER A 19 -0.51 -3.29 14.07
N ILE A 20 -1.72 -3.08 13.54
CA ILE A 20 -2.34 -1.74 13.50
C ILE A 20 -2.41 -1.09 14.89
N PRO A 21 -2.79 -1.81 15.98
CA PRO A 21 -2.76 -1.23 17.32
C PRO A 21 -1.34 -0.85 17.78
N ALA A 22 -0.34 -1.69 17.49
CA ALA A 22 1.05 -1.46 17.91
C ALA A 22 1.70 -0.24 17.21
N THR A 23 1.25 0.10 15.99
CA THR A 23 1.79 1.21 15.19
C THR A 23 1.14 2.57 15.44
N ASN A 24 -0.07 2.62 16.01
CA ASN A 24 -0.88 3.85 16.05
C ASN A 24 -0.89 4.60 17.40
N GLY A 25 -0.28 4.04 18.45
CA GLY A 25 0.05 4.72 19.73
C GLY A 25 -1.14 5.23 20.57
N SER A 26 -2.36 5.23 20.04
CA SER A 26 -3.58 5.64 20.75
C SER A 26 -4.79 4.87 20.22
N TRP A 27 -5.78 4.65 21.09
CA TRP A 27 -7.00 3.96 20.71
C TRP A 27 -7.82 4.70 19.65
N ALA A 28 -7.80 6.04 19.69
CA ALA A 28 -8.48 6.86 18.68
C ALA A 28 -7.89 6.66 17.28
N ALA A 29 -6.56 6.64 17.17
CA ALA A 29 -5.87 6.40 15.91
C ALA A 29 -6.08 4.96 15.41
N THR A 30 -6.03 3.97 16.30
CA THR A 30 -6.31 2.56 15.97
C THR A 30 -7.74 2.38 15.42
N LYS A 31 -8.75 2.98 16.04
CA LYS A 31 -10.14 2.91 15.53
C LYS A 31 -10.30 3.58 14.19
N ALA A 32 -9.67 4.73 13.99
CA ALA A 32 -9.69 5.41 12.70
C ALA A 32 -9.02 4.54 11.61
N ALA A 33 -7.98 3.76 11.96
CA ALA A 33 -7.30 2.87 11.02
C ALA A 33 -8.21 1.76 10.54
N TYR A 34 -8.90 1.11 11.48
CA TYR A 34 -9.90 0.10 11.12
C TYR A 34 -11.05 0.69 10.30
N ARG A 35 -11.58 1.86 10.66
CA ARG A 35 -12.63 2.53 9.89
C ARG A 35 -12.21 2.88 8.46
N LEU A 36 -10.95 3.22 8.26
CA LEU A 36 -10.40 3.50 6.93
C LEU A 36 -10.33 2.23 6.09
N LEU A 37 -9.89 1.11 6.66
CA LEU A 37 -9.80 -0.17 5.97
C LEU A 37 -11.18 -0.79 5.70
N ASP A 38 -12.18 -0.47 6.52
CA ASP A 38 -13.57 -0.91 6.38
C ASP A 38 -14.41 0.02 5.49
N ALA A 39 -13.89 1.19 5.12
CA ALA A 39 -14.62 2.14 4.29
C ALA A 39 -14.80 1.62 2.86
N GLN A 40 -16.05 1.43 2.43
CA GLN A 40 -16.37 0.97 1.06
C GLN A 40 -15.80 1.89 -0.04
N SER A 41 -15.59 3.17 0.25
CA SER A 41 -14.97 4.12 -0.68
C SER A 41 -13.46 3.91 -0.87
N VAL A 42 -12.82 3.12 0.00
CA VAL A 42 -11.39 2.81 -0.04
C VAL A 42 -11.24 1.36 -0.46
N THR A 43 -11.09 1.13 -1.76
CA THR A 43 -10.91 -0.22 -2.30
C THR A 43 -9.43 -0.58 -2.45
N PRO A 44 -9.06 -1.87 -2.30
CA PRO A 44 -7.70 -2.33 -2.58
C PRO A 44 -7.20 -1.93 -3.98
N GLU A 45 -8.09 -1.96 -4.98
CA GLU A 45 -7.80 -1.60 -6.36
C GLU A 45 -7.46 -0.11 -6.49
N ALA A 46 -8.20 0.77 -5.80
CA ALA A 46 -7.95 2.20 -5.80
C ALA A 46 -6.60 2.53 -5.13
N ILE A 47 -6.28 1.88 -4.02
CA ILE A 47 -4.98 2.01 -3.35
C ILE A 47 -3.86 1.56 -4.29
N ARG A 48 -4.01 0.38 -4.92
CA ARG A 48 -3.02 -0.17 -5.85
C ARG A 48 -2.83 0.74 -7.06
N ALA A 49 -3.91 1.26 -7.64
CA ALA A 49 -3.87 2.14 -8.80
C ALA A 49 -3.13 3.45 -8.47
N ALA A 50 -3.42 4.06 -7.33
CA ALA A 50 -2.72 5.26 -6.87
C ALA A 50 -1.22 5.00 -6.66
N HIS A 51 -0.87 3.88 -6.03
CA HIS A 51 0.53 3.49 -5.84
C HIS A 51 1.25 3.23 -7.18
N GLN A 52 0.61 2.52 -8.10
CA GLN A 52 1.14 2.28 -9.45
C GLN A 52 1.33 3.58 -10.23
N HIS A 53 0.39 4.52 -10.12
CA HIS A 53 0.52 5.83 -10.76
C HIS A 53 1.75 6.57 -10.24
N ALA A 54 1.90 6.70 -8.91
CA ALA A 54 3.07 7.33 -8.31
C ALA A 54 4.39 6.62 -8.65
N ALA A 55 4.40 5.28 -8.71
CA ALA A 55 5.55 4.51 -9.14
C ALA A 55 5.91 4.78 -10.60
N ARG A 56 4.92 4.79 -11.51
CA ARG A 56 5.13 5.08 -12.94
C ARG A 56 5.66 6.50 -13.16
N THR A 57 5.16 7.49 -12.43
CA THR A 57 5.66 8.87 -12.50
C THR A 57 7.13 8.94 -12.14
N ARG A 58 7.56 8.21 -11.09
CA ARG A 58 8.98 8.14 -10.70
C ARG A 58 9.84 7.38 -11.71
N ILE A 59 9.32 6.30 -12.27
CA ILE A 59 10.00 5.50 -13.31
C ILE A 59 10.21 6.32 -14.58
N ALA A 60 9.21 7.09 -15.01
CA ALA A 60 9.27 7.92 -16.21
C ALA A 60 10.37 9.00 -16.14
N ALA A 61 10.80 9.38 -14.93
CA ALA A 61 11.90 10.32 -14.73
C ALA A 61 13.30 9.68 -14.85
N GLN A 62 13.39 8.36 -15.04
CA GLN A 62 14.67 7.64 -15.15
C GLN A 62 14.93 7.23 -16.60
N SER A 63 16.17 7.37 -17.06
CA SER A 63 16.58 7.01 -18.42
C SER A 63 16.58 5.49 -18.68
N THR A 64 16.87 4.71 -17.65
CA THR A 64 16.90 3.24 -17.70
C THR A 64 16.28 2.68 -16.43
N THR A 65 15.40 1.68 -16.55
CA THR A 65 14.78 1.00 -15.41
C THR A 65 14.94 -0.51 -15.54
N LEU A 66 15.24 -1.18 -14.43
CA LEU A 66 15.25 -2.64 -14.38
C LEU A 66 13.85 -3.17 -14.05
N VAL A 67 13.28 -3.94 -14.97
CA VAL A 67 12.02 -4.64 -14.77
C VAL A 67 12.29 -6.13 -14.73
N ARG A 68 12.05 -6.76 -13.58
CA ARG A 68 12.11 -8.21 -13.47
C ARG A 68 10.86 -8.80 -14.12
N LEU A 69 11.03 -9.43 -15.27
CA LEU A 69 9.99 -10.27 -15.87
C LEU A 69 9.89 -11.57 -15.07
N PHE A 70 8.77 -11.81 -14.41
CA PHE A 70 8.49 -13.10 -13.79
C PHE A 70 8.02 -14.07 -14.88
N ARG A 71 8.87 -15.03 -15.26
CA ARG A 71 8.44 -16.15 -16.12
C ARG A 71 7.62 -17.12 -15.26
N SER A 72 6.32 -17.20 -15.53
CA SER A 72 5.48 -18.30 -15.05
C SER A 72 5.88 -19.57 -15.82
N HIS A 73 6.56 -20.50 -15.14
CA HIS A 73 6.64 -21.86 -15.62
C HIS A 73 5.27 -22.51 -15.37
N ARG A 74 4.45 -22.67 -16.41
CA ARG A 74 3.34 -23.62 -16.37
C ARG A 74 3.94 -25.02 -16.30
N THR A 75 4.04 -25.59 -15.11
CA THR A 75 4.21 -27.03 -14.95
C THR A 75 2.86 -27.68 -15.26
N GLY A 76 2.64 -28.03 -16.52
CA GLY A 76 1.65 -29.03 -16.87
C GLY A 76 2.24 -30.40 -16.59
N CYS A 77 1.63 -31.14 -15.67
CA CYS A 77 1.86 -32.58 -15.53
C CYS A 77 0.56 -33.28 -15.91
N TYR A 78 0.73 -34.31 -16.75
CA TYR A 78 -0.28 -35.26 -17.20
C TYR A 78 -0.85 -36.07 -16.04
#